data_AF-A0A7W0NJ27-F1
#
_entry.id   AF-A0A7W0NJ27-F1
#
_cell.length_a   1.000
_cell.length_b   1.000
_cell.length_c   1.000
_cell.angle_alpha   90.00
_cell.angle_beta   90.00
_cell.angle_gamma   90.00
#
_symmetry.space_group_name_H-M   'P 1'
#
loop_
_entity.id
_entity.type
_entity.pdbx_description
1 polymer ?
#
loop_
_entity_poly.entity_id
_entity_poly.type
_entity_poly.pdbx_seq_one_letter_code
_entity_poly.pdbx_strand_id
1 'polypeptide(L)'
;MSVSDVAALRREKLIENERLLRRANELIDAGREDEPRGREELFLCECSNLSCSTNVELTCAEYAEVREFGNRYVLAPGHETASVDRVVERCEGYLIVAKDV
;
A
#
# COMPACT_ATOMS: atom_id res chain seq x y z
N MET A 1 -14.17 -26.96 10.99
CA MET A 1 -13.93 -25.51 10.95
C MET A 1 -15.16 -24.85 10.38
N SER A 2 -15.70 -23.82 11.02
CA SER A 2 -16.89 -23.10 10.56
C SER A 2 -16.55 -22.24 9.34
N VAL A 3 -17.55 -21.92 8.50
CA VAL A 3 -17.41 -20.96 7.40
C VAL A 3 -16.93 -19.60 7.91
N SER A 4 -17.35 -19.22 9.11
CA SER A 4 -16.90 -17.99 9.79
C SER A 4 -15.41 -18.03 10.12
N ASP A 5 -14.87 -19.19 10.53
CA ASP A 5 -13.44 -19.34 10.87
C ASP A 5 -12.57 -19.18 9.62
N VAL A 6 -13.02 -19.73 8.48
CA VAL A 6 -12.31 -19.61 7.19
C VAL A 6 -12.28 -18.16 6.70
N ALA A 7 -13.39 -17.43 6.84
CA ALA A 7 -13.46 -16.02 6.48
C ALA A 7 -12.55 -15.14 7.36
N ALA A 8 -12.51 -15.41 8.67
CA ALA A 8 -11.64 -14.71 9.61
C ALA A 8 -10.15 -14.92 9.27
N LEU A 9 -9.74 -16.18 9.05
CA LEU A 9 -8.36 -16.51 8.67
C LEU A 9 -7.97 -15.85 7.34
N ARG A 10 -8.90 -15.79 6.37
CA ARG A 10 -8.65 -15.11 5.10
C ARG A 10 -8.42 -13.61 5.32
N ARG A 11 -9.27 -12.96 6.12
CA ARG A 11 -9.11 -11.53 6.44
C ARG A 11 -7.77 -11.24 7.11
N GLU A 12 -7.36 -12.08 8.05
CA GLU A 12 -6.06 -11.96 8.72
C GLU A 12 -4.90 -12.01 7.73
N LYS A 13 -4.93 -12.95 6.77
CA LYS A 13 -3.92 -13.02 5.71
C LYS A 13 -3.87 -11.77 4.84
N LEU A 14 -5.03 -11.19 4.51
CA LEU A 14 -5.09 -9.96 3.72
C LEU A 14 -4.44 -8.79 4.46
N ILE A 15 -4.73 -8.64 5.77
CA ILE A 15 -4.14 -7.60 6.62
C ILE A 15 -2.62 -7.81 6.73
N GLU A 16 -2.17 -9.05 6.91
CA GLU A 16 -0.74 -9.35 7.01
C GLU A 16 -0.01 -9.06 5.70
N ASN A 17 -0.62 -9.38 4.56
CA ASN A 17 -0.05 -9.05 3.25
C ASN A 17 0.16 -7.54 3.06
N GLU A 18 -0.82 -6.72 3.46
CA GLU A 18 -0.70 -5.26 3.39
C GLU A 18 0.44 -4.75 4.28
N ARG A 19 0.62 -5.31 5.47
CA ARG A 19 1.75 -4.97 6.36
C ARG A 19 3.09 -5.37 5.76
N LEU A 20 3.17 -6.54 5.12
CA LEU A 20 4.39 -7.00 4.45
C LEU A 20 4.76 -6.10 3.27
N LEU A 21 3.79 -5.72 2.44
CA LEU A 21 4.01 -4.81 1.31
C LEU A 21 4.47 -3.43 1.79
N ARG A 22 3.82 -2.89 2.83
CA ARG A 22 4.27 -1.66 3.49
C ARG A 22 5.72 -1.74 3.94
N ARG A 23 6.07 -2.80 4.66
CA ARG A 23 7.44 -2.99 5.16
C ARG A 23 8.45 -3.10 4.01
N ALA A 24 8.08 -3.74 2.91
CA ALA A 24 8.92 -3.80 1.72
C ALA A 24 9.15 -2.40 1.12
N ASN A 25 8.11 -1.57 1.03
CA ASN A 25 8.23 -0.19 0.57
C ASN A 25 9.07 0.70 1.51
N GLU A 26 8.93 0.53 2.82
CA GLU A 26 9.81 1.21 3.80
C GLU A 26 11.29 0.84 3.60
N LEU A 27 11.58 -0.42 3.24
CA LEU A 27 12.95 -0.83 2.89
C LEU A 27 13.42 -0.26 1.55
N ILE A 28 12.52 -0.09 0.58
CA ILE A 28 12.83 0.59 -0.69
C ILE A 28 13.21 2.05 -0.41
N ASP A 29 12.39 2.78 0.36
CA ASP A 29 12.64 4.18 0.72
C ASP A 29 13.96 4.34 1.48
N ALA A 30 14.20 3.50 2.49
CA ALA A 30 15.45 3.51 3.24
C ALA A 30 16.68 3.20 2.37
N GLY A 31 16.52 2.37 1.32
CA GLY A 31 17.58 2.08 0.34
C GLY A 31 17.85 3.20 -0.66
N ARG A 32 17.16 4.34 -0.53
CA ARG A 32 17.23 5.52 -1.43
C ARG A 32 17.55 6.81 -0.68
N GLU A 33 18.01 6.73 0.58
CA GLU A 33 18.33 7.91 1.40
C GLU A 33 19.34 8.87 0.75
N ASP A 34 20.30 8.34 -0.02
CA ASP A 34 21.33 9.13 -0.72
C ASP A 34 20.88 9.66 -2.09
N GLU A 35 19.71 9.23 -2.59
CA GLU A 35 19.18 9.66 -3.88
C GLU A 35 18.34 10.94 -3.74
N PRO A 36 18.21 11.76 -4.79
CA PRO A 36 17.31 12.91 -4.77
C PRO A 36 15.87 12.47 -4.50
N ARG A 37 15.29 12.91 -3.37
CA ARG A 37 13.93 12.52 -2.97
C ARG A 37 12.81 12.87 -3.94
N GLY A 38 13.05 13.74 -4.91
CA GLY A 38 12.09 14.12 -5.97
C GLY A 38 12.22 13.33 -7.27
N ARG A 39 13.09 12.31 -7.31
CA ARG A 39 13.19 11.37 -8.43
C ARG A 39 12.10 10.32 -8.31
N GLU A 40 11.45 9.99 -9.43
CA GLU A 40 10.50 8.89 -9.48
C GLU A 40 11.20 7.55 -9.24
N GLU A 41 10.63 6.76 -8.34
CA GLU A 41 11.10 5.43 -7.97
C GLU A 41 9.94 4.43 -8.06
N LEU A 42 10.27 3.14 -8.12
CA LEU A 42 9.28 2.07 -8.13
C LEU A 42 9.02 1.57 -6.73
N PHE A 43 7.78 1.73 -6.26
CA PHE A 43 7.28 1.11 -5.04
C PHE A 43 6.26 0.03 -5.39
N LEU A 44 6.02 -0.88 -4.44
CA LEU A 44 5.03 -1.93 -4.58
C LEU A 44 3.63 -1.38 -4.26
N CYS A 45 2.63 -1.80 -5.04
CA CYS A 45 1.22 -1.58 -4.69
C CYS A 45 0.88 -2.27 -3.36
N GLU A 46 0.33 -1.53 -2.41
CA GLU A 46 0.06 -1.98 -1.04
C GLU A 46 -1.37 -2.57 -0.86
N CYS A 47 -1.99 -3.11 -1.91
CA CYS A 47 -3.35 -3.63 -1.82
C CYS A 47 -3.42 -4.94 -1.04
N SER A 48 -4.61 -5.29 -0.56
CA SER A 48 -4.87 -6.57 0.12
C SER A 48 -4.70 -7.81 -0.78
N ASN A 49 -4.54 -7.65 -2.09
CA ASN A 49 -4.47 -8.78 -3.00
C ASN A 49 -3.16 -9.58 -2.83
N LEU A 50 -3.30 -10.83 -2.38
CA LEU A 50 -2.21 -11.78 -2.13
C LEU A 50 -1.38 -12.12 -3.38
N SER A 51 -1.90 -11.85 -4.59
CA SER A 51 -1.18 -12.08 -5.84
C SER A 51 -0.76 -10.79 -6.54
N CYS A 52 -0.79 -9.64 -5.84
CA CYS A 52 -0.36 -8.38 -6.44
C CYS A 52 1.17 -8.34 -6.58
N SER A 53 1.64 -7.95 -7.76
CA SER A 53 3.04 -7.70 -8.07
C SER A 53 3.21 -6.40 -8.87
N THR A 54 2.23 -5.51 -8.79
CA THR A 54 2.21 -4.26 -9.55
C THR A 54 3.09 -3.23 -8.84
N ASN A 55 3.91 -2.52 -9.61
CA ASN A 55 4.62 -1.34 -9.11
C ASN A 55 3.79 -0.08 -9.35
N VAL A 56 4.00 0.91 -8.48
CA VAL A 56 3.52 2.28 -8.62
C VAL A 56 4.74 3.20 -8.67
N GLU A 57 4.68 4.19 -9.55
CA GLU A 57 5.73 5.21 -9.69
C GLU A 57 5.36 6.41 -8.81
N LEU A 58 6.24 6.73 -7.85
CA LEU A 58 6.17 7.92 -7.03
C LEU A 58 7.56 8.24 -6.48
N THR A 59 7.72 9.45 -6.00
CA THR A 59 8.96 9.90 -5.39
C THR A 59 9.06 9.45 -3.92
N CYS A 60 10.29 9.33 -3.40
CA CYS A 60 10.51 9.09 -1.97
C CYS A 60 9.93 10.20 -1.08
N ALA A 61 9.81 11.43 -1.59
CA ALA A 61 9.14 12.52 -0.90
C ALA A 61 7.63 12.24 -0.75
N GLU A 62 6.94 11.90 -1.84
CA GLU A 62 5.51 11.57 -1.81
C GLU A 62 5.24 10.34 -0.95
N TYR A 63 6.09 9.30 -1.04
CA TYR A 63 5.93 8.11 -0.20
C TYR A 63 6.05 8.46 1.29
N ALA A 64 7.02 9.30 1.67
CA ALA A 64 7.18 9.77 3.04
C ALA A 64 5.94 10.54 3.55
N GLU A 65 5.35 11.41 2.73
CA GLU A 65 4.11 12.13 3.06
C GLU A 65 2.94 11.17 3.30
N VAL A 66 2.81 10.12 2.49
CA VAL A 66 1.81 9.08 2.74
C VAL A 66 2.06 8.39 4.09
N ARG A 67 3.34 8.12 4.41
CA ARG A 67 3.74 7.44 5.65
C ARG A 67 3.62 8.27 6.92
N GLU A 68 3.42 9.58 6.83
CA GLU A 68 3.04 10.40 8.00
C GLU A 68 1.72 9.92 8.65
N PHE A 69 0.88 9.21 7.88
CA PHE A 69 -0.38 8.66 8.33
C PHE A 69 -0.32 7.13 8.35
N GLY A 70 -0.25 6.56 9.56
CA GLY A 70 -0.11 5.11 9.75
C GLY A 70 -1.20 4.25 9.12
N ASN A 71 -2.37 4.82 8.78
CA ASN A 71 -3.48 4.10 8.16
C ASN A 71 -3.64 4.37 6.64
N ARG A 72 -2.70 5.06 6.01
CA ARG A 72 -2.71 5.30 4.56
C ARG A 72 -1.90 4.27 3.80
N TYR A 73 -2.30 4.00 2.56
CA TYR A 73 -1.70 3.00 1.69
C TYR A 73 -1.63 3.51 0.25
N VAL A 74 -0.58 3.14 -0.48
CA VAL A 74 -0.40 3.50 -1.89
C VAL A 74 -0.83 2.34 -2.77
N LEU A 75 -1.80 2.56 -3.65
CA LEU A 75 -2.35 1.54 -4.53
C LEU A 75 -2.22 1.91 -6.01
N ALA A 76 -2.08 0.91 -6.87
CA ALA A 76 -2.31 1.11 -8.29
C ALA A 76 -3.80 1.42 -8.56
N PRO A 77 -4.14 2.27 -9.53
CA PRO A 77 -5.53 2.58 -9.86
C PRO A 77 -6.33 1.31 -10.20
N GLY A 78 -7.51 1.15 -9.60
CA GLY A 78 -8.36 -0.04 -9.78
C GLY A 78 -8.03 -1.20 -8.84
N HIS A 79 -7.01 -1.06 -7.98
CA HIS A 79 -6.68 -2.05 -6.95
C HIS A 79 -7.34 -1.76 -5.60
N GLU A 80 -8.06 -0.66 -5.47
CA GLU A 80 -8.87 -0.36 -4.29
C GLU A 80 -10.07 -1.31 -4.18
N THR A 81 -10.36 -1.76 -2.97
CA THR A 81 -11.55 -2.53 -2.64
C THR A 81 -12.59 -1.59 -2.02
N ALA A 82 -13.64 -1.26 -2.76
CA ALA A 82 -14.62 -0.24 -2.38
C ALA A 82 -15.28 -0.42 -1.00
N SER A 83 -15.34 -1.64 -0.46
CA SER A 83 -15.91 -1.92 0.86
C SER A 83 -14.95 -1.67 2.04
N VAL A 84 -13.65 -1.46 1.78
CA VAL A 84 -12.62 -1.30 2.84
C VAL A 84 -11.68 -0.13 2.60
N ASP A 85 -11.48 0.27 1.34
CA ASP A 85 -10.55 1.32 0.95
C ASP A 85 -11.29 2.63 0.69
N ARG A 86 -10.95 3.66 1.48
CA ARG A 86 -11.41 5.02 1.25
C ARG A 86 -10.33 5.79 0.50
N VAL A 87 -10.54 6.06 -0.78
CA VAL A 87 -9.63 6.91 -1.57
C VAL A 87 -9.63 8.32 -0.96
N VAL A 88 -8.47 8.74 -0.46
CA VAL A 88 -8.27 10.10 0.10
C VAL A 88 -7.62 11.03 -0.92
N GLU A 89 -6.88 10.47 -1.87
CA GLU A 89 -6.22 11.24 -2.92
C GLU A 89 -6.04 10.40 -4.20
N ARG A 90 -6.08 11.07 -5.34
CA ARG A 90 -5.84 10.48 -6.66
C ARG A 90 -4.66 11.22 -7.30
N CYS A 91 -3.54 10.52 -7.43
CA CYS A 91 -2.34 11.04 -8.06
C CYS A 91 -2.23 10.49 -9.50
N GLU A 92 -1.25 10.99 -10.25
CA GLU A 92 -0.90 10.38 -11.53
C GLU A 92 -0.26 9.01 -11.27
N GLY A 93 -0.84 7.94 -11.82
CA GLY A 93 -0.27 6.59 -11.70
C GLY A 93 -0.55 5.83 -10.39
N TYR A 94 -1.05 6.47 -9.33
CA TYR A 94 -1.38 5.81 -8.06
C TYR A 94 -2.53 6.47 -7.29
N LEU A 95 -3.06 5.74 -6.30
CA LEU A 95 -4.08 6.19 -5.36
C LEU A 95 -3.51 6.16 -3.96
N ILE A 96 -3.90 7.14 -3.15
CA ILE A 96 -3.71 7.07 -1.70
C ILE A 96 -5.05 6.71 -1.09
N VAL A 97 -5.11 5.60 -0.37
CA VAL A 97 -6.29 5.16 0.35
C VAL A 97 -6.05 5.20 1.86
N ALA A 98 -7.09 5.46 2.62
CA ALA A 98 -7.11 5.28 4.06
C ALA A 98 -7.99 4.10 4.41
N LYS A 99 -7.55 3.33 5.43
CA LYS A 99 -8.37 2.32 6.07
C LYS A 99 -8.76 2.82 7.45
N ASP A 100 -10.04 2.72 7.78
CA ASP A 100 -10.51 3.01 9.12
C ASP A 100 -10.22 1.77 9.99
N VAL A 101 -9.37 1.95 11.01
CA VAL A 101 -8.87 0.87 11.91
C VAL A 101 -9.94 0.31 12.82
#